data_AF-A0A6V7L6N7-F1
#
_entry.id   AF-A0A6V7L6N7-F1
#
_cell.length_a   1.000
_cell.length_b   1.000
_cell.length_c   1.000
_cell.angle_alpha   90.00
_cell.angle_beta   90.00
_cell.angle_gamma   90.00
#
_symmetry.space_group_name_H-M   'P 1'
#
loop_
_entity.id
_entity.type
_entity.pdbx_description
1 polymer ?
#
loop_
_entity_poly.entity_id
_entity_poly.type
_entity_poly.pdbx_seq_one_letter_code
_entity_poly.pdbx_strand_id
1 'polypeptide(L)' 'PLLREITEAMRALSAGTLQPASRKAFLYSAHELNVVAMARVLGTNQPAIPLYGSAIILETLQDEDQRYYVR' A
#
# COMPACT_ATOMS: atom_id res chain seq x y z
N PRO A 1 -9.23 6.50 5.73
CA PRO A 1 -9.18 5.24 6.51
C PRO A 1 -8.21 4.21 5.94
N LEU A 2 -8.36 3.82 4.66
CA LEU A 2 -7.52 2.78 4.03
C LEU A 2 -6.02 3.13 3.98
N LEU A 3 -5.67 4.35 3.56
CA LEU A 3 -4.26 4.76 3.52
C LEU A 3 -3.60 4.69 4.90
N ARG A 4 -4.30 5.13 5.95
CA ARG A 4 -3.80 5.04 7.33
C ARG A 4 -3.47 3.60 7.69
N GLU A 5 -4.40 2.68 7.47
CA GLU A 5 -4.21 1.26 7.76
C GLU A 5 -3.01 0.66 7.00
N ILE A 6 -2.86 0.99 5.71
CA ILE A 6 -1.70 0.57 4.92
C ILE A 6 -0.41 1.10 5.53
N THR A 7 -0.34 2.39 5.86
CA THR A 7 0.87 2.98 6.46
C THR A 7 1.17 2.46 7.87
N GLU A 8 0.15 2.13 8.66
CA GLU A 8 0.32 1.51 9.98
C GLU A 8 0.89 0.09 9.84
N ALA A 9 0.42 -0.69 8.85
CA ALA A 9 0.98 -1.99 8.54
C ALA A 9 2.44 -1.90 8.10
N MET A 10 2.80 -0.93 7.25
CA MET A 10 4.19 -0.67 6.84
C MET A 10 5.07 -0.28 8.02
N ARG A 11 4.56 0.57 8.93
CA ARG A 11 5.27 0.94 10.16
C ARG A 11 5.46 -0.27 11.08
N ALA A 12 4.44 -1.09 11.27
CA ALA A 12 4.52 -2.30 12.07
C ALA A 12 5.53 -3.30 11.49
N LEU A 13 5.61 -3.42 10.15
CA LEU A 13 6.65 -4.20 9.48
C LEU A 13 8.05 -3.64 9.80
N SER A 14 8.26 -2.33 9.63
CA SER A 14 9.55 -1.68 9.90
C SER A 14 9.98 -1.75 11.37
N ALA A 15 9.03 -1.81 12.29
CA ALA A 15 9.27 -1.94 13.73
C ALA A 15 9.40 -3.39 14.21
N GLY A 16 9.22 -4.38 13.32
CA GLY A 16 9.22 -5.80 13.69
C GLY A 16 8.03 -6.24 14.55
N THR A 17 6.94 -5.46 14.57
CA THR A 17 5.74 -5.72 15.39
C THR A 17 4.55 -6.24 14.58
N LEU A 18 4.71 -6.44 13.26
CA LEU A 18 3.66 -6.96 12.39
C LEU A 18 3.20 -8.35 12.81
N GLN A 19 1.88 -8.54 12.90
CA GLN A 19 1.27 -9.83 13.26
C GLN A 19 0.38 -10.39 12.15
N PRO A 20 0.54 -11.66 11.75
CA PRO A 20 1.63 -12.55 12.14
C PRO A 20 2.96 -12.05 11.54
N ALA A 21 4.08 -12.36 12.22
CA ALA A 21 5.42 -11.96 11.76
C ALA A 21 5.78 -12.53 10.37
N SER A 22 5.09 -13.58 9.94
CA SER A 22 5.23 -14.20 8.61
C SER A 22 4.43 -13.52 7.51
N ARG A 23 3.61 -12.49 7.81
CA ARG A 23 2.77 -11.84 6.80
C ARG A 23 3.64 -11.07 5.80
N LYS A 24 3.50 -11.44 4.52
CA LYS A 24 4.25 -10.83 3.41
C LYS A 24 3.44 -9.83 2.57
N ALA A 25 2.11 -9.91 2.62
CA ALA A 25 1.24 -9.05 1.82
C ALA A 25 -0.11 -8.85 2.52
N PHE A 26 -0.75 -7.75 2.17
CA PHE A 26 -2.13 -7.44 2.50
C PHE A 26 -2.91 -7.29 1.19
N LEU A 27 -4.09 -7.90 1.12
CA LEU A 27 -4.98 -7.76 -0.02
C LEU A 27 -6.29 -7.12 0.44
N TYR A 28 -6.58 -5.96 -0.13
CA TYR A 28 -7.81 -5.21 0.16
C TYR A 28 -8.71 -5.28 -1.07
N SER A 29 -9.89 -5.87 -0.91
CA SER A 29 -10.93 -5.80 -1.95
C SER A 29 -11.54 -4.40 -1.94
N ALA A 30 -11.60 -3.76 -3.10
CA ALA A 30 -11.96 -2.35 -3.22
C ALA A 30 -12.80 -2.10 -4.48
N HIS A 31 -13.44 -0.93 -4.54
CA HIS A 31 -14.19 -0.48 -5.71
C HIS A 31 -13.39 0.56 -6.52
N GLU A 32 -13.85 0.84 -7.74
CA GLU A 32 -13.28 1.86 -8.63
C GLU A 32 -13.00 3.19 -7.92
N LEU A 33 -13.93 3.66 -7.07
CA LEU A 33 -13.80 4.91 -6.33
C LEU A 33 -12.65 4.88 -5.32
N ASN A 34 -12.35 3.73 -4.73
CA ASN A 34 -11.21 3.60 -3.82
C ASN A 34 -9.88 3.71 -4.59
N VAL A 35 -9.79 3.10 -5.77
CA VAL A 35 -8.61 3.15 -6.63
C VAL A 35 -8.36 4.58 -7.11
N VAL A 36 -9.41 5.27 -7.61
CA VAL A 36 -9.32 6.69 -8.02
C VAL A 36 -8.93 7.59 -6.85
N ALA A 37 -9.55 7.42 -5.69
CA ALA A 37 -9.24 8.21 -4.51
C ALA A 37 -7.79 8.02 -4.06
N MET A 38 -7.30 6.78 -4.06
CA MET A 38 -5.91 6.48 -3.71
C MET A 38 -4.93 7.08 -4.71
N ALA A 39 -5.17 6.95 -6.03
CA ALA A 39 -4.35 7.56 -7.07
C ALA A 39 -4.25 9.09 -6.93
N ARG A 40 -5.36 9.76 -6.58
CA ARG A 40 -5.39 11.20 -6.31
C ARG A 40 -4.59 11.57 -5.07
N VAL A 41 -4.75 10.84 -3.97
CA VAL A 41 -4.01 11.10 -2.72
C VAL A 41 -2.51 10.87 -2.89
N LEU A 42 -2.11 9.88 -3.69
CA LEU A 42 -0.71 9.61 -4.02
C LEU A 42 -0.13 10.55 -5.08
N GLY A 43 -0.95 11.46 -5.65
CA GLY A 43 -0.52 12.45 -6.63
C GLY A 43 -0.27 11.91 -8.04
N THR A 44 -0.51 10.62 -8.29
CA THR A 44 -0.35 10.04 -9.64
C THR A 44 -1.45 10.49 -10.58
N ASN A 45 -2.64 10.78 -10.04
CA ASN A 45 -3.85 11.18 -10.78
C ASN A 45 -4.25 10.24 -11.92
N GLN A 46 -3.72 9.01 -11.92
CA GLN A 46 -3.98 7.96 -12.90
C GLN A 46 -4.22 6.61 -12.20
N PRO A 47 -5.16 5.79 -12.68
CA PRO A 47 -6.08 6.07 -13.78
C PRO A 47 -7.23 7.00 -13.36
N ALA A 48 -7.74 7.83 -14.29
CA ALA A 48 -8.92 8.66 -14.06
C ALA A 48 -10.20 7.82 -13.93
N ILE A 49 -10.29 6.75 -14.74
CA ILE A 49 -11.33 5.71 -14.65
C ILE A 49 -10.60 4.37 -14.68
N PRO A 50 -10.59 3.59 -13.58
CA PRO A 50 -9.93 2.30 -13.52
C PRO A 50 -10.72 1.27 -14.33
N LEU A 51 -9.99 0.45 -15.10
CA LEU A 51 -10.56 -0.71 -15.78
C LEU A 51 -10.87 -1.83 -14.77
N TYR A 52 -11.69 -2.79 -15.17
CA TYR A 52 -11.96 -3.98 -14.37
C TYR A 52 -10.65 -4.69 -13.98
N GLY A 53 -10.51 -5.03 -12.71
CA GLY A 53 -9.29 -5.66 -12.17
C GLY A 53 -8.12 -4.70 -11.90
N SER A 54 -8.29 -3.38 -12.05
CA SER A 54 -7.26 -2.41 -11.67
C SER A 54 -6.93 -2.49 -10.18
N ALA A 55 -5.64 -2.37 -9.86
CA ALA A 55 -5.14 -2.35 -8.49
C ALA A 55 -4.03 -1.31 -8.34
N ILE A 56 -3.85 -0.81 -7.12
CA ILE A 56 -2.67 -0.07 -6.70
C ILE A 56 -1.89 -0.99 -5.77
N ILE A 57 -0.63 -1.24 -6.12
CA ILE A 57 0.29 -2.08 -5.36
C ILE A 57 1.29 -1.13 -4.70
N LEU A 58 1.47 -1.28 -3.39
CA LEU A 58 2.46 -0.54 -2.61
C LEU A 58 3.45 -1.54 -2.03
N GLU A 59 4.72 -1.38 -2.34
CA GLU A 59 5.78 -2.31 -1.93
C GLU A 59 6.66 -1.65 -0.86
N THR A 60 6.81 -2.31 0.30
CA THR A 60 7.79 -1.90 1.30
C THR A 60 9.10 -2.62 1.02
N LEU A 61 10.11 -1.85 0.62
CA LEU A 61 11.44 -2.35 0.28
C LEU A 61 12.42 -1.98 1.39
N GLN A 62 13.42 -2.82 1.61
CA GLN A 62 14.53 -2.55 2.52
C GLN A 62 15.85 -2.75 1.77
N ASP A 63 16.77 -1.79 1.90
CA ASP A 63 18.12 -1.92 1.33
C ASP A 63 19.10 -2.59 2.31
N GLU A 64 20.34 -2.78 1.85
CA GLU A 64 21.42 -3.38 2.65
C GLU A 64 21.77 -2.55 3.90
N ASP A 65 21.56 -1.22 3.83
CA ASP A 65 21.77 -0.28 4.93
C ASP A 65 20.57 -0.22 5.91
N GLN A 66 19.63 -1.16 5.80
CA GLN A 66 18.40 -1.23 6.61
C GLN A 66 17.46 -0.03 6.44
N ARG A 67 17.57 0.74 5.36
CA ARG A 67 16.66 1.85 5.05
C ARG A 67 15.42 1.33 4.32
N TYR A 68 14.26 1.87 4.70
CA TYR A 68 12.97 1.49 4.11
C TYR A 68 12.53 2.48 3.03
N TYR A 69 11.96 1.94 1.95
CA TYR A 69 11.39 2.70 0.84
C TYR A 69 10.01 2.15 0.49
N VAL A 70 9.18 3.00 -0.14
CA VAL A 70 7.89 2.60 -0.70
C VAL A 70 7.95 2.80 -2.21
N ARG A 71 7.59 1.77 -2.97
CA ARG A 71 7.38 1.81 -4.42
C ARG A 71 5.91 1.63 -4.76
#